data_AF-A0A7S2CEB6-F1
#
_entry.id   AF-A0A7S2CEB6-F1
#
_cell.length_a   1.000
_cell.length_b   1.000
_cell.length_c   1.000
_cell.angle_alpha   90.00
_cell.angle_beta   90.00
_cell.angle_gamma   90.00
#
_symmetry.space_group_name_H-M   'P 1'
#
loop_
_entity.id
_entity.type
_entity.pdbx_description
1 polymer ?
#
loop_
_entity_poly.entity_id
_entity_poly.type
_entity_poly.pdbx_seq_one_letter_code
_entity_poly.pdbx_strand_id
1 'polypeptide(L)'
;ELFEFFLFTGTPKAELRERLRYFRTRGWIDHFTDYMEIQFFLLNCELGRCRLEQVTIIFRFSQGGGIYYKRTLYPVFLEWFAGSMNMAIDAAFGVVWFVSSVFRFMLAWRAFLRAELVSHLTQPLVMFEFLVVIMG
;
A
#
# COMPACT_ATOMS: atom_id res chain seq x y z
N GLU A 1 15.67 -20.04 -4.49
CA GLU A 1 16.23 -18.80 -3.92
C GLU A 1 15.75 -17.62 -4.75
N LEU A 2 15.52 -16.46 -4.14
CA LEU A 2 15.10 -15.26 -4.86
C LEU A 2 16.35 -14.56 -5.42
N PHE A 3 16.39 -14.31 -6.73
CA PHE A 3 17.46 -13.55 -7.36
C PHE A 3 17.01 -12.11 -7.61
N GLU A 4 17.68 -11.15 -6.98
CA GLU A 4 17.38 -9.72 -7.11
C GLU A 4 18.58 -8.97 -7.73
N PHE A 5 18.29 -8.01 -8.60
CA PHE A 5 19.27 -7.04 -9.04
C PHE A 5 18.62 -5.69 -9.36
N PHE A 6 19.40 -4.63 -9.25
CA PHE A 6 18.94 -3.26 -9.41
C PHE A 6 19.59 -2.59 -10.61
N LEU A 7 18.79 -1.88 -11.39
CA LEU A 7 19.25 -1.00 -12.47
C LEU A 7 19.03 0.45 -12.02
N PHE A 8 20.12 1.19 -11.84
CA PHE A 8 20.06 2.58 -11.40
C PHE A 8 19.93 3.51 -12.61
N THR A 9 19.07 4.52 -12.48
CA THR A 9 18.83 5.50 -13.55
C THR A 9 20.03 6.40 -13.84
N GLY A 10 20.94 6.55 -12.88
CA GLY A 10 22.19 7.31 -13.04
C GLY A 10 23.28 6.58 -13.83
N THR A 11 23.15 5.27 -14.04
CA THR A 11 24.16 4.48 -14.74
C THR A 11 24.04 4.67 -16.27
N PRO A 12 25.16 4.85 -17.00
CA PRO A 12 25.13 4.94 -18.46
C PRO A 12 24.41 3.75 -19.10
N LYS A 13 23.58 4.01 -20.11
CA LYS A 13 22.77 2.97 -20.78
C LYS A 13 23.61 1.81 -21.33
N ALA A 14 24.86 2.08 -21.76
CA ALA A 14 25.78 1.06 -22.26
C ALA A 14 26.14 0.05 -21.16
N GLU A 15 26.42 0.53 -19.96
CA GLU A 15 26.77 -0.31 -18.80
C GLU A 15 25.54 -1.10 -18.31
N LEU A 16 24.36 -0.48 -18.25
CA LEU A 16 23.10 -1.18 -17.93
C LEU A 16 22.83 -2.32 -18.93
N ARG A 17 23.07 -2.08 -20.22
CA ARG A 17 22.91 -3.09 -21.28
C ARG A 17 23.90 -4.25 -21.09
N GLU A 18 25.16 -3.94 -20.75
CA GLU A 18 26.16 -4.97 -20.53
C GLU A 18 25.85 -5.80 -19.28
N ARG A 19 25.36 -5.16 -18.22
CA ARG A 19 24.90 -5.85 -17.00
C ARG A 19 23.71 -6.78 -17.28
N LEU A 20 22.73 -6.32 -18.05
CA LEU A 20 21.61 -7.15 -18.49
C LEU A 20 22.07 -8.32 -19.37
N ARG A 21 23.03 -8.08 -20.28
CA ARG A 21 23.63 -9.13 -21.11
C ARG A 21 24.34 -10.18 -20.25
N TYR A 22 25.11 -9.74 -19.25
CA TYR A 22 25.79 -10.62 -18.31
C TYR A 22 24.82 -11.54 -17.54
N PHE A 23 23.70 -11.01 -17.05
CA PHE A 23 22.70 -11.86 -16.38
C PHE A 23 22.03 -12.82 -17.36
N ARG A 24 21.71 -12.33 -18.58
CA ARG A 24 21.15 -13.16 -19.65
C ARG A 24 22.05 -14.35 -20.00
N THR A 25 23.36 -14.14 -20.14
CA THR A 25 24.30 -15.23 -20.49
C THR A 25 24.48 -16.25 -19.38
N ARG A 26 24.20 -15.88 -18.12
CA ARG A 26 24.21 -16.80 -16.98
C ARG A 26 22.89 -17.55 -16.75
N GLY A 27 21.89 -17.35 -17.61
CA GLY A 27 20.61 -18.06 -17.47
C GLY A 27 19.82 -17.64 -16.24
N TRP A 28 19.86 -16.37 -15.86
CA TRP A 28 19.07 -15.84 -14.72
C TRP A 28 17.56 -16.06 -14.85
N ILE A 29 17.07 -16.29 -16.07
CA ILE A 29 15.73 -16.81 -16.35
C ILE A 29 15.94 -18.14 -17.07
N ASP A 30 15.42 -19.20 -16.48
CA ASP A 30 15.54 -20.58 -16.95
C ASP A 30 14.17 -21.27 -17.00
N HIS A 31 14.15 -22.58 -17.30
CA HIS A 31 12.93 -23.37 -17.35
C HIS A 31 12.26 -23.59 -15.99
N PHE A 32 12.97 -23.31 -14.89
CA PHE A 32 12.47 -23.43 -13.53
C PHE A 32 11.96 -22.10 -12.98
N THR A 33 12.18 -21.01 -13.71
CA THR A 33 11.70 -19.68 -13.34
C THR A 33 10.20 -19.61 -13.56
N ASP A 34 9.47 -19.51 -12.46
CA ASP A 34 8.01 -19.44 -12.37
C ASP A 34 7.50 -18.00 -12.15
N TYR A 35 8.35 -17.14 -11.59
CA TYR A 35 8.00 -15.76 -11.24
C TYR A 35 9.12 -14.77 -11.61
N MET A 36 8.76 -13.65 -12.24
CA MET A 36 9.64 -12.50 -12.41
C MET A 36 8.89 -11.21 -12.11
N GLU A 37 9.47 -10.37 -11.26
CA GLU A 37 8.92 -9.06 -10.92
C GLU A 37 9.86 -7.96 -11.41
N ILE A 38 9.31 -7.00 -12.14
CA ILE A 38 10.00 -5.78 -12.54
C ILE A 38 9.33 -4.62 -11.82
N GLN A 39 10.03 -4.03 -10.86
CA GLN A 39 9.59 -2.86 -10.13
C GLN A 39 10.42 -1.65 -10.55
N PHE A 40 9.75 -0.54 -10.86
CA PHE A 40 10.39 0.74 -11.11
C PHE A 40 9.50 1.89 -10.64
N PHE A 41 10.13 3.04 -10.41
CA PHE A 41 9.45 4.25 -9.98
C PHE A 41 9.42 5.25 -11.12
N LEU A 42 8.24 5.80 -11.39
CA LEU A 42 8.03 6.87 -12.35
C LEU A 42 7.69 8.15 -11.60
N LEU A 43 8.38 9.24 -11.91
CA LEU A 43 8.02 10.56 -11.40
C LEU A 43 7.13 11.24 -12.45
N ASN A 44 5.85 11.44 -12.12
CA ASN A 44 4.92 12.21 -12.94
C ASN A 44 4.93 13.68 -12.49
N CYS A 45 5.39 14.57 -13.36
CA CYS A 45 5.47 16.02 -13.11
C CYS A 45 4.39 16.84 -13.85
N GLU A 46 3.46 16.21 -14.58
CA GLU A 46 2.57 16.93 -15.51
C GLU A 46 1.36 17.61 -14.83
N LEU A 47 0.89 17.08 -13.69
CA LEU A 47 -0.39 17.48 -13.07
C LEU A 47 -0.25 18.56 -11.97
N GLY A 48 0.82 19.37 -12.00
CA GLY A 48 1.07 20.44 -11.02
C GLY A 48 1.42 19.96 -9.60
N ARG A 49 1.43 18.64 -9.37
CA ARG A 49 1.98 17.99 -8.17
C ARG A 49 2.81 16.79 -8.62
N CYS A 50 4.08 16.77 -8.24
CA CYS A 50 4.94 15.62 -8.48
C CYS A 50 4.39 14.40 -7.75
N ARG A 51 3.96 13.38 -8.50
CA ARG A 51 3.53 12.10 -7.95
C ARG A 51 4.56 11.05 -8.33
N LEU A 52 5.10 10.38 -7.32
CA LEU A 52 5.89 9.19 -7.55
C LEU A 52 4.91 8.03 -7.71
N GLU A 53 5.03 7.28 -8.79
CA GLU A 53 4.22 6.09 -9.05
C GLU A 53 5.14 4.88 -9.07
N GLN A 54 4.84 3.90 -8.23
CA GLN A 54 5.48 2.60 -8.31
C GLN A 54 4.75 1.77 -9.36
N VAL A 55 5.49 1.37 -10.39
CA VAL A 55 5.01 0.43 -11.39
C VAL A 55 5.65 -0.92 -11.12
N THR A 56 4.80 -1.91 -10.87
CA THR A 56 5.20 -3.31 -10.72
C THR A 56 4.61 -4.11 -11.87
N ILE A 57 5.48 -4.79 -12.62
CA ILE A 57 5.11 -5.72 -13.69
C ILE A 57 5.50 -7.11 -13.24
N ILE A 58 4.50 -7.96 -13.04
CA ILE A 58 4.68 -9.35 -12.64
C ILE A 58 4.50 -10.23 -13.86
N PHE A 59 5.46 -11.10 -14.13
CA PHE A 59 5.38 -12.18 -15.10
C PHE A 59 5.31 -13.51 -14.35
N ARG A 60 4.38 -14.37 -14.75
CA ARG A 60 4.28 -15.75 -14.29
C ARG A 60 4.44 -16.69 -15.47
N PHE A 61 5.36 -17.63 -15.33
CA PHE A 61 5.64 -18.63 -16.35
C PHE A 61 4.93 -19.93 -15.96
N SER A 62 4.06 -20.40 -16.84
CA SER A 62 3.40 -21.69 -16.68
C SER A 62 4.32 -22.81 -17.15
N GLN A 63 4.22 -23.97 -16.49
CA GLN A 63 4.90 -25.19 -16.93
C GLN A 63 4.55 -25.59 -18.37
N GLY A 64 3.38 -25.19 -18.88
CA GLY A 64 2.97 -25.38 -20.27
C GLY A 64 3.60 -24.41 -21.29
N GLY A 65 4.55 -23.57 -20.86
CA GLY A 65 5.22 -22.57 -21.72
C GLY A 65 4.44 -21.26 -21.90
N GLY A 66 3.29 -21.11 -21.24
CA GLY A 66 2.51 -19.86 -21.26
C GLY A 66 3.13 -18.78 -20.38
N ILE A 67 3.04 -17.52 -20.80
CA ILE A 67 3.49 -16.36 -20.03
C ILE A 67 2.27 -15.50 -19.71
N TYR A 68 2.00 -15.30 -18.41
CA TYR A 68 0.96 -14.42 -17.91
C TYR A 68 1.60 -13.17 -17.32
N TYR A 69 1.00 -12.01 -17.54
CA TYR A 69 1.49 -10.77 -16.94
C TYR A 69 0.40 -10.01 -16.20
N LYS A 70 0.77 -9.36 -15.10
CA LYS A 70 -0.05 -8.43 -14.34
C LYS A 70 0.71 -7.14 -14.14
N ARG A 71 0.05 -6.01 -14.38
CA ARG A 71 0.60 -4.67 -14.12
C ARG A 71 -0.16 -4.06 -12.96
N THR A 72 0.57 -3.53 -11.99
CA THR A 72 0.00 -2.76 -10.88
C THR A 72 0.71 -1.43 -10.80
N LEU A 73 -0.08 -0.36 -10.67
CA LEU A 73 0.40 0.99 -10.46
C LEU A 73 -0.07 1.42 -9.08
N TYR A 74 0.87 1.80 -8.21
CA TYR A 74 0.58 2.31 -6.88
C TYR A 74 1.11 3.73 -6.75
N PRO A 75 0.28 4.69 -6.30
CA PRO A 75 0.78 6.01 -5.96
C PRO A 75 1.67 5.89 -4.71
N VAL A 76 2.86 6.48 -4.78
CA VAL A 76 3.78 6.61 -3.65
C VAL A 76 3.74 8.07 -3.19
N PHE A 77 3.22 8.28 -1.98
CA PHE A 77 3.19 9.58 -1.35
C PHE A 77 4.56 9.88 -0.74
N LEU A 78 5.25 10.89 -1.29
CA LEU A 78 6.56 11.33 -0.79
C LEU A 78 6.45 12.13 0.51
N GLU A 79 5.31 12.76 0.74
CA GLU A 79 5.01 13.56 1.92
C GLU A 79 3.69 13.08 2.53
N TRP A 80 3.64 13.01 3.85
CA TRP A 80 2.44 12.63 4.60
C TRP A 80 1.30 13.64 4.42
N PHE A 81 1.65 14.92 4.28
CA PHE A 81 0.68 16.01 4.13
C PHE A 81 1.05 16.85 2.91
N ALA A 82 0.14 16.96 1.96
CA ALA A 82 0.36 17.80 0.77
C ALA A 82 0.26 19.32 1.06
N GLY A 83 0.05 19.72 2.32
CA GLY A 83 -0.03 21.12 2.74
C GLY A 83 -0.61 21.30 4.14
N SER A 84 -0.46 22.51 4.70
CA SER A 84 -0.94 22.86 6.05
C SER A 84 -2.47 22.71 6.21
N MET A 85 -3.24 22.98 5.16
CA MET A 85 -4.69 22.78 5.17
C MET A 85 -5.07 21.31 5.31
N ASN A 86 -4.39 20.40 4.60
CA ASN A 86 -4.66 18.96 4.70
C ASN A 86 -4.30 18.46 6.11
N MET A 87 -3.16 18.90 6.65
CA MET A 87 -2.77 18.60 8.02
C MET A 87 -3.80 19.07 9.05
N ALA A 88 -4.39 20.26 8.87
CA ALA A 88 -5.43 20.77 9.76
C ALA A 88 -6.74 19.96 9.68
N ILE A 89 -7.12 19.53 8.47
CA ILE A 89 -8.29 18.67 8.25
C ILE A 89 -8.07 17.31 8.91
N ASP A 90 -6.90 16.70 8.72
CA ASP A 90 -6.56 15.40 9.31
C ASP A 90 -6.50 15.48 10.84
N ALA A 91 -5.96 16.59 11.38
CA ALA A 91 -5.96 16.84 12.83
C ALA A 91 -7.38 17.01 13.38
N ALA A 92 -8.24 17.78 12.70
CA ALA A 92 -9.64 17.94 13.09
C ALA A 92 -10.39 16.60 13.06
N PHE A 93 -10.15 15.79 12.02
CA PHE A 93 -10.71 14.45 11.92
C PHE A 93 -10.24 13.55 13.07
N GLY A 94 -8.93 13.55 13.37
CA GLY A 94 -8.37 12.81 14.50
C GLY A 94 -8.95 13.22 15.85
N VAL A 95 -9.20 14.52 16.06
CA VAL A 95 -9.86 15.02 17.28
C VAL A 95 -11.30 14.51 17.37
N VAL A 96 -12.08 14.59 16.29
CA VAL A 96 -13.47 14.09 16.26
C VAL A 96 -13.50 12.58 16.52
N TRP A 97 -12.59 11.83 15.90
CA TRP A 97 -12.46 10.38 16.12
C TRP A 97 -12.09 10.06 17.57
N PHE A 98 -11.13 10.78 18.15
CA PHE A 98 -10.72 10.57 19.54
C PHE A 98 -11.86 10.89 20.53
N VAL A 99 -12.52 12.04 20.38
CA VAL A 99 -13.63 12.45 21.25
C VAL A 99 -14.79 11.47 21.13
N SER A 100 -15.13 11.03 19.92
CA SER A 100 -16.19 10.04 19.72
C SER A 100 -15.83 8.70 20.33
N SER A 101 -14.59 8.22 20.18
CA SER A 101 -14.09 6.98 20.79
C SER A 101 -14.17 7.02 22.32
N VAL A 102 -13.70 8.10 22.95
CA VAL A 102 -13.75 8.28 24.41
C VAL A 102 -15.20 8.31 24.90
N PHE A 103 -16.09 9.03 24.19
CA PHE A 103 -17.50 9.08 24.54
C PHE A 103 -18.17 7.71 24.47
N ARG A 104 -17.93 6.94 23.40
CA ARG A 104 -18.48 5.58 23.23
C ARG A 104 -17.94 4.62 24.27
N PHE A 105 -16.66 4.70 24.58
CA PHE A 105 -16.06 3.91 25.65
C PHE A 105 -16.69 4.22 27.01
N MET A 106 -16.92 5.50 27.34
CA MET A 106 -17.62 5.88 28.57
C MET A 106 -19.07 5.37 28.62
N LEU A 107 -19.79 5.39 27.49
CA LEU A 107 -21.15 4.84 27.42
C LEU A 107 -21.16 3.33 27.64
N ALA A 108 -20.26 2.60 26.98
CA ALA A 108 -20.12 1.16 27.18
C ALA A 108 -19.71 0.82 28.63
N TRP A 109 -18.81 1.60 29.23
CA TRP A 109 -18.44 1.46 30.63
C TRP A 109 -19.64 1.68 31.57
N ARG A 110 -20.46 2.69 31.31
CA ARG A 110 -21.69 2.92 32.08
C ARG A 110 -22.70 1.78 31.91
N ALA A 111 -22.87 1.25 30.70
CA ALA A 111 -23.73 0.10 30.44
C ALA A 111 -23.22 -1.17 31.14
N PHE A 112 -21.90 -1.35 31.19
CA PHE A 112 -21.25 -2.42 31.95
C PHE A 112 -21.55 -2.31 33.45
N LEU A 113 -21.39 -1.13 34.04
CA LEU A 113 -21.70 -0.90 35.45
C LEU A 113 -23.18 -1.13 35.80
N ARG A 114 -24.09 -1.04 34.82
CA ARG A 114 -25.53 -1.31 34.97
C ARG A 114 -25.92 -2.76 34.66
N ALA A 115 -24.97 -3.63 34.32
CA ALA A 115 -25.21 -4.99 33.83
C ALA A 115 -26.10 -5.08 32.57
N GLU A 116 -26.22 -4.00 31.80
CA GLU A 116 -26.99 -3.91 30.55
C GLU A 116 -26.09 -4.03 29.30
N LEU A 117 -24.83 -4.43 29.47
CA LEU A 117 -23.82 -4.43 28.40
C LEU A 117 -24.28 -5.22 27.17
N VAL A 118 -24.88 -6.40 27.36
CA VAL A 118 -25.33 -7.26 26.26
C VAL A 118 -26.43 -6.56 25.46
N SER A 119 -27.42 -5.97 26.13
CA SER A 119 -28.48 -5.21 25.46
C SER A 119 -27.91 -4.03 24.69
N HIS A 120 -26.97 -3.29 25.27
CA HIS A 120 -26.31 -2.16 24.62
C HIS A 120 -25.52 -2.56 23.37
N LEU A 121 -24.74 -3.65 23.45
CA LEU A 121 -23.94 -4.14 22.33
C LEU A 121 -24.79 -4.76 21.22
N THR A 122 -25.97 -5.32 21.53
CA THR A 122 -26.87 -5.86 20.50
C THR A 122 -27.58 -4.81 19.65
N GLN A 123 -27.48 -3.52 20.02
CA GLN A 123 -28.07 -2.45 19.22
C GLN A 123 -27.25 -2.26 17.92
N PRO A 124 -27.87 -2.37 16.73
CA PRO A 124 -27.16 -2.28 15.45
C PRO A 124 -26.39 -0.96 15.27
N LEU A 125 -26.95 0.13 15.79
CA LEU A 125 -26.32 1.45 15.73
C LEU A 125 -25.01 1.49 16.54
N VAL A 126 -25.02 0.89 17.75
CA VAL A 126 -23.84 0.83 18.63
C VAL A 126 -22.76 -0.04 17.99
N MET A 127 -23.14 -1.18 17.39
CA MET A 127 -22.19 -2.01 16.64
C MET A 127 -21.55 -1.25 15.47
N PHE A 128 -22.36 -0.53 14.69
CA PHE A 128 -21.85 0.28 13.58
C PHE A 128 -20.89 1.37 14.06
N GLU A 129 -21.22 2.05 15.16
CA GLU A 129 -20.35 3.07 15.76
C GLU A 129 -19.03 2.48 16.25
N PHE A 130 -19.03 1.29 16.85
CA PHE A 130 -17.79 0.59 17.22
C PHE A 130 -16.97 0.17 16.00
N LEU A 131 -17.62 -0.27 14.90
CA LEU A 131 -16.92 -0.56 13.65
C LEU A 131 -16.25 0.70 13.08
N VAL A 132 -16.93 1.85 13.12
CA VAL A 132 -16.34 3.14 12.70
C VAL A 132 -15.13 3.50 13.55
N VAL A 133 -15.18 3.28 14.87
CA VAL A 133 -14.04 3.52 15.76
C VAL A 133 -12.87 2.55 15.51
N ILE A 134 -13.15 1.28 15.15
CA ILE A 134 -12.11 0.27 14.88
C ILE A 134 -11.48 0.45 13.50
N MET A 135 -12.26 0.88 12.50
CA MET A 135 -11.80 1.03 11.11
C MET A 135 -11.16 2.38 10.83
N GLY A 136 -11.56 3.43 11.55
CA GLY A 136 -10.93 4.76 11.49
C GLY A 136 -9.67 4.81 12.33
#